data_AF-A0A6L3XYF3-F1
#
_entry.id   AF-A0A6L3XYF3-F1
#
_cell.length_a   1.000
_cell.length_b   1.000
_cell.length_c   1.000
_cell.angle_alpha   90.00
_cell.angle_beta   90.00
_cell.angle_gamma   90.00
#
_symmetry.space_group_name_H-M   'P 1'
#
loop_
_entity.id
_entity.type
_entity.pdbx_description
1 polymer ?
#
loop_
_entity_poly.entity_id
_entity_poly.type
_entity_poly.pdbx_seq_one_letter_code
_entity_poly.pdbx_strand_id
1 'polypeptide(L)' 'VTAVDGRSWFGLQRIAAEVQRLRKTGMRIVTSDTEVFDTLTGTIRRIPVYRLEDAAAT' A
#
# COMPACT_ATOMS: atom_id res chain seq x y z
N VAL A 1 12.58 19.17 -1.35
CA VAL A 1 12.43 17.74 -0.97
C VAL A 1 13.03 17.57 0.40
N THR A 2 12.22 17.26 1.41
CA THR A 2 12.68 17.12 2.80
C THR A 2 13.06 15.67 3.12
N ALA A 3 13.84 15.43 4.18
CA ALA A 3 14.23 14.08 4.59
C ALA A 3 13.02 13.19 4.95
N VAL A 4 11.90 13.79 5.41
CA VAL A 4 10.65 13.08 5.67
C VAL A 4 9.94 12.65 4.38
N ASP A 5 9.99 13.48 3.33
CA ASP A 5 9.50 13.11 2.00
C ASP A 5 10.29 11.90 1.46
N GLY A 6 11.62 11.92 1.62
CA GLY A 6 12.50 10.83 1.18
C GLY A 6 12.24 9.51 1.92
N ARG A 7 12.11 9.53 3.25
CA ARG A 7 11.81 8.33 4.05
C ARG A 7 10.47 7.71 3.67
N SER A 8 9.46 8.56 3.48
CA SER A 8 8.11 8.14 3.11
C SER A 8 8.09 7.57 1.69
N TRP A 9 8.75 8.25 0.76
CA TRP A 9 8.86 7.84 -0.64
C TRP A 9 9.59 6.49 -0.81
N PHE A 10 10.78 6.32 -0.21
CA PHE A 10 11.50 5.05 -0.29
C PHE A 10 10.81 3.91 0.48
N GLY A 11 10.09 4.21 1.57
CA GLY A 11 9.31 3.23 2.32
C GLY A 11 8.15 2.67 1.48
N LEU A 12 7.34 3.56 0.90
CA LEU A 12 6.19 3.20 0.07
C LEU A 12 6.61 2.52 -1.24
N GLN A 13 7.68 3.00 -1.89
CA GLN A 13 8.20 2.38 -3.12
C GLN A 13 8.73 0.96 -2.90
N ARG A 14 9.35 0.68 -1.74
CA ARG A 14 9.83 -0.68 -1.44
C ARG A 14 8.69 -1.67 -1.30
N ILE A 15 7.60 -1.28 -0.64
CA ILE A 15 6.41 -2.14 -0.53
C ILE A 15 5.83 -2.39 -1.92
N ALA A 16 5.72 -1.36 -2.76
CA ALA A 16 5.24 -1.51 -4.14
C ALA A 16 6.12 -2.46 -4.97
N ALA A 17 7.45 -2.38 -4.84
CA ALA A 17 8.39 -3.25 -5.55
C ALA A 17 8.27 -4.72 -5.09
N GLU A 18 8.17 -4.96 -3.78
CA GLU A 18 7.98 -6.32 -3.26
C GLU A 18 6.62 -6.90 -3.65
N VAL A 19 5.54 -6.10 -3.63
CA VAL A 19 4.23 -6.52 -4.15
C VAL A 19 4.32 -6.89 -5.63
N GLN A 20 5.05 -6.12 -6.44
CA GLN A 20 5.27 -6.45 -7.84
C GLN A 20 6.04 -7.77 -8.00
N ARG A 21 7.04 -8.02 -7.15
CA ARG A 21 7.79 -9.28 -7.14
C ARG A 21 6.90 -10.47 -6.79
N LEU A 22 6.06 -10.34 -5.75
CA LEU A 22 5.13 -11.39 -5.32
C LEU A 22 4.04 -11.68 -6.37
N ARG A 23 3.59 -10.67 -7.11
CA ARG A 23 2.70 -10.87 -8.26
C ARG A 23 3.36 -11.70 -9.36
N LYS A 24 4.64 -11.46 -9.64
CA LYS A 24 5.41 -12.25 -10.62
C LYS A 24 5.63 -13.70 -10.17
N THR A 25 5.66 -13.98 -8.87
CA THR A 25 5.74 -15.36 -8.34
C THR A 25 4.38 -16.07 -8.31
N GLY A 26 3.31 -15.44 -8.81
CA GLY A 26 1.98 -16.03 -8.91
C GLY A 26 1.02 -15.69 -7.76
N MET A 27 1.42 -14.81 -6.83
CA MET A 27 0.53 -14.38 -5.75
C MET A 27 -0.46 -13.32 -6.24
N ARG A 28 -1.75 -13.60 -6.11
CA ARG A 28 -2.82 -12.64 -6.45
C ARG A 28 -2.94 -11.60 -5.34
N ILE A 29 -2.23 -10.48 -5.51
CA ILE A 29 -2.32 -9.33 -4.60
C ILE A 29 -3.14 -8.25 -5.27
N VAL A 30 -4.29 -7.90 -4.70
CA VAL A 30 -5.13 -6.78 -5.15
C VAL A 30 -4.73 -5.49 -4.44
N THR A 31 -4.86 -4.38 -5.15
CA THR A 31 -4.71 -3.04 -4.58
C THR A 31 -6.09 -2.44 -4.46
N SER A 32 -6.48 -2.01 -3.26
CA SER A 32 -7.73 -1.31 -2.99
C SER A 32 -7.44 0.01 -2.27
N ASP A 33 -8.41 0.89 -2.21
CA ASP A 33 -8.35 2.07 -1.35
C ASP A 33 -9.12 1.86 -0.05
N THR A 34 -8.60 2.43 1.04
CA THR A 34 -9.32 2.49 2.32
C THR A 34 -9.14 3.88 2.93
N GLU A 35 -10.17 4.34 3.60
CA GLU A 35 -10.12 5.57 4.39
C GLU A 35 -9.46 5.28 5.74
N VAL A 36 -8.48 6.10 6.11
CA VAL A 36 -7.76 6.01 7.38
C VAL A 36 -7.75 7.40 8.01
N PHE A 37 -8.01 7.43 9.32
CA PHE A 37 -7.87 8.65 10.10
C PHE A 37 -6.39 8.88 10.45
N ASP A 38 -5.86 10.02 10.00
CA ASP A 38 -4.51 10.45 10.32
C ASP A 38 -4.53 11.32 11.59
N THR A 39 -3.99 10.79 12.68
CA THR A 39 -3.97 11.46 13.99
C THR A 39 -3.05 12.68 14.03
N LEU A 40 -2.07 12.77 13.12
CA LEU A 40 -1.13 13.88 13.05
C LEU A 40 -1.76 15.14 12.45
N THR A 41 -2.56 14.98 11.40
CA THR A 41 -3.22 16.10 10.69
C THR A 41 -4.70 16.23 11.02
N GLY A 42 -5.28 15.27 11.75
CA GLY A 42 -6.71 15.25 12.09
C GLY A 42 -7.63 15.06 10.88
N THR A 43 -7.08 14.54 9.77
CA THR A 43 -7.82 14.38 8.50
C THR A 43 -8.09 12.92 8.19
N ILE A 44 -9.23 12.65 7.55
CA ILE A 44 -9.48 11.35 6.93
C ILE A 44 -8.82 11.38 5.56
N ARG A 45 -7.95 10.40 5.31
CA ARG A 45 -7.25 10.27 4.03
C ARG A 45 -7.48 8.90 3.46
N ARG A 46 -7.64 8.86 2.15
CA ARG A 46 -7.72 7.62 1.40
C ARG A 46 -6.32 7.15 1.03
N ILE A 47 -5.96 5.95 1.46
CA ILE A 47 -4.65 5.34 1.19
C ILE A 47 -4.81 4.03 0.42
N PRO A 48 -3.87 3.71 -0.49
CA PRO A 48 -3.85 2.40 -1.14
C PRO A 48 -3.41 1.32 -0.14
N VAL A 49 -4.11 0.19 -0.15
CA VAL A 49 -3.79 -1.02 0.61
C VAL A 49 -3.63 -2.21 -0.32
N TYR A 50 -2.71 -3.09 0.03
CA TYR A 50 -2.49 -4.35 -0.66
C TYR A 50 -3.14 -5.48 0.13
N ARG A 51 -3.96 -6.29 -0.52
CA ARG A 51 -4.61 -7.46 0.08
C ARG A 51 -4.33 -8.70 -0.76
N LEU A 52 -4.16 -9.84 -0.10
CA LEU A 52 -4.19 -11.11 -0.81
C LEU A 52 -5.61 -11.32 -1.32
N GLU A 53 -5.75 -11.73 -2.57
CA GLU A 53 -7.03 -12.08 -3.14
C GLU A 53 -7.43 -13.44 -2.59
N ASP A 54 -8.48 -13.45 -1.77
CA ASP A 54 -9.01 -14.67 -1.19
C ASP A 54 -9.76 -15.46 -2.28
N ALA A 55 -9.39 -16.72 -2.46
CA ALA A 55 -9.99 -17.58 -3.48
C ALA A 55 -11.44 -17.97 -3.18
N ALA A 56 -12.00 -17.64 -2.00
CA ALA A 56 -13.35 -18.05 -1.59
C ALA A 56 -14.45 -17.03 -1.91
N ALA A 57 -14.15 -15.93 -2.61
CA ALA A 57 -15.17 -15.01 -3.13
C ALA A 57 -15.33 -15.21 -4.65
N THR A 58 -15.89 -16.35 -5.05
CA THR A 58 -16.51 -16.56 -6.38
C THR A 58 -17.91 -17.12 -6.16
#